data_AF-A0AAV4ZHI9-F1
#
_entry.id   AF-A0AAV4ZHI9-F1
#
_cell.length_a   1.000
_cell.length_b   1.000
_cell.length_c   1.000
_cell.angle_alpha   90.00
_cell.angle_beta   90.00
_cell.angle_gamma   90.00
#
_symmetry.space_group_name_H-M   'P 1'
#
loop_
_entity.id
_entity.type
_entity.pdbx_description
1 polymer ?
#
loop_
_entity_poly.entity_id
_entity_poly.type
_entity_poly.pdbx_seq_one_letter_code
_entity_poly.pdbx_strand_id
1 'polypeptide(L)'
;METGKLFLGSKSECKVFLKSRTGYYVYVLRRPDGRPFYVGKGSTSRILNHENEARHVNDRRSNAYKLNVIRSILSAGLGISYEIDSCHGTEASAHERETQLIKAIGRLHEGGPLTNLAPGGGSERGPAPASRAKHQATLSGSPGDNPERAVINAFVNNISRMNSVVIKPSRQFVARQTQSYPNKSMNASVRQAVAISASAASNGILLGADCIIPRKVVVEGIDGLIENGVSCDIVTSGLGSLIAAEHPSDESFHLSSRQADAVIDLIGRQKCIDLGILRPPAEAARQ
;
A
#
# COMPACT_ATOMS: atom_id res chain seq x y z
N MET A 1 -12.75 19.58 -0.21
CA MET A 1 -12.67 18.57 -1.28
C MET A 1 -14.05 18.00 -1.47
N GLU A 2 -14.75 18.38 -2.54
CA GLU A 2 -16.09 17.88 -2.82
C GLU A 2 -16.01 16.73 -3.81
N THR A 3 -16.28 15.52 -3.30
CA THR A 3 -16.80 14.45 -4.13
C THR A 3 -18.27 14.74 -4.43
N GLY A 4 -18.80 14.18 -5.51
CA GLY A 4 -20.16 14.42 -5.99
C GLY A 4 -21.24 13.88 -5.04
N LYS A 5 -20.89 12.97 -4.12
CA LYS A 5 -21.75 12.41 -3.06
C LYS A 5 -23.17 12.06 -3.53
N LEU A 6 -23.31 11.54 -4.75
CA LEU A 6 -24.60 11.12 -5.31
C LEU A 6 -25.27 10.04 -4.44
N PHE A 7 -24.45 9.24 -3.75
CA PHE A 7 -24.86 8.34 -2.69
C PHE A 7 -23.71 8.17 -1.69
N LEU A 8 -24.01 8.04 -0.40
CA LEU A 8 -23.07 7.61 0.64
C LEU A 8 -23.83 6.73 1.63
N GLY A 9 -23.34 5.53 1.90
CA GLY A 9 -23.97 4.64 2.88
C GLY A 9 -23.31 3.28 3.00
N SER A 10 -24.02 2.37 3.66
CA SER A 10 -23.62 0.99 3.87
C SER A 10 -23.73 0.15 2.60
N LYS A 11 -23.20 -1.09 2.66
CA LYS A 11 -23.27 -2.06 1.58
C LYS A 11 -24.70 -2.35 1.13
N SER A 12 -25.62 -2.53 2.08
CA SER A 12 -27.02 -2.87 1.81
C SER A 12 -27.75 -1.72 1.12
N GLU A 13 -27.54 -0.49 1.60
CA GLU A 13 -28.10 0.72 1.00
C GLU A 13 -27.52 0.96 -0.41
N CYS A 14 -26.20 0.76 -0.58
CA CYS A 14 -25.54 0.88 -1.88
C CYS A 14 -26.10 -0.15 -2.88
N LYS A 15 -26.34 -1.38 -2.45
CA LYS A 15 -26.96 -2.43 -3.28
C LYS A 15 -28.35 -2.04 -3.74
N VAL A 16 -29.18 -1.45 -2.86
CA VAL A 16 -30.51 -0.95 -3.21
C VAL A 16 -30.40 0.20 -4.22
N PHE A 17 -29.49 1.15 -3.96
CA PHE A 17 -29.25 2.31 -4.83
C PHE A 17 -28.82 1.91 -6.25
N LEU A 18 -28.00 0.88 -6.39
CA LEU A 18 -27.52 0.39 -7.69
C LEU A 18 -28.56 -0.43 -8.46
N LYS A 19 -29.58 -1.00 -7.79
CA LYS A 19 -30.57 -1.89 -8.43
C LYS A 19 -31.38 -1.18 -9.52
N SER A 20 -31.60 0.14 -9.38
CA SER A 20 -32.36 0.96 -10.32
C SER A 20 -31.48 1.72 -11.32
N ARG A 21 -30.16 1.48 -11.34
CA ARG A 21 -29.23 2.22 -12.20
C ARG A 21 -28.58 1.31 -13.23
N THR A 22 -28.53 1.80 -14.46
CA THR A 22 -27.82 1.18 -15.58
C THR A 22 -26.67 2.09 -16.02
N GLY A 23 -25.63 1.50 -16.62
CA GLY A 23 -24.47 2.24 -17.11
C GLY A 23 -23.28 2.20 -16.14
N TYR A 24 -22.40 3.19 -16.28
CA TYR A 24 -21.14 3.27 -15.54
C TYR A 24 -21.26 4.27 -14.40
N TYR A 25 -20.49 4.06 -13.35
CA TYR A 25 -20.41 4.98 -12.22
C TYR A 25 -18.98 5.06 -11.68
N VAL A 26 -18.68 6.19 -11.08
CA VAL A 26 -17.45 6.38 -10.30
C VAL A 26 -17.81 6.31 -8.83
N TYR A 27 -16.98 5.64 -8.05
CA TYR A 27 -17.21 5.38 -6.64
C TYR A 27 -15.96 5.62 -5.80
N VAL A 28 -16.20 5.85 -4.52
CA VAL A 28 -15.16 5.98 -3.49
C VAL A 28 -15.45 4.99 -2.37
N LEU A 29 -14.46 4.18 -2.01
CA LEU A 29 -14.50 3.39 -0.79
C LEU A 29 -13.89 4.21 0.35
N ARG A 30 -14.60 4.26 1.47
CA ARG A 30 -14.22 5.04 2.64
C ARG A 30 -14.01 4.16 3.86
N ARG A 31 -13.03 4.55 4.66
CA ARG A 31 -12.74 3.98 5.97
C ARG A 31 -13.91 4.28 6.93
N PRO A 32 -13.98 3.62 8.11
CA PRO A 32 -15.00 3.91 9.11
C PRO A 32 -15.06 5.39 9.51
N ASP A 33 -13.89 6.05 9.57
CA ASP A 33 -13.73 7.48 9.88
C ASP A 33 -14.08 8.43 8.70
N GLY A 34 -14.67 7.89 7.64
CA GLY A 34 -15.07 8.64 6.45
C GLY A 34 -13.92 8.99 5.49
N ARG A 35 -12.64 8.73 5.80
CA ARG A 35 -11.54 9.05 4.89
C ARG A 35 -11.54 8.15 3.66
N PRO A 36 -11.33 8.68 2.44
CA PRO A 36 -11.27 7.87 1.24
C PRO A 36 -9.99 7.03 1.22
N PHE A 37 -10.09 5.78 0.79
CA PHE A 37 -8.91 4.92 0.62
C PHE A 37 -8.81 4.28 -0.76
N TYR A 38 -9.87 4.36 -1.58
CA TYR A 38 -9.84 3.85 -2.94
C TYR A 38 -10.90 4.57 -3.79
N VAL A 39 -10.52 4.93 -5.02
CA VAL A 39 -11.44 5.42 -6.05
C VAL A 39 -11.48 4.39 -7.17
N GLY A 40 -12.65 4.11 -7.71
CA GLY A 40 -12.77 3.22 -8.85
C GLY A 40 -13.94 3.57 -9.75
N LYS A 41 -13.88 3.10 -10.99
CA LYS A 41 -15.04 3.01 -11.87
C LYS A 41 -15.61 1.60 -11.91
N GLY A 42 -16.90 1.50 -12.20
CA GLY A 42 -17.58 0.22 -12.32
C GLY A 42 -18.94 0.33 -12.98
N SER A 43 -19.51 -0.83 -13.26
CA SER A 43 -20.91 -1.00 -13.65
C SER A 43 -21.50 -2.09 -12.75
N THR A 44 -22.83 -2.19 -12.71
CA THR A 44 -23.55 -3.21 -11.93
C THR A 44 -23.11 -3.25 -10.46
N SER A 45 -22.68 -4.38 -9.92
CA SER A 45 -22.25 -4.57 -8.53
C SER A 45 -20.75 -4.46 -8.30
N ARG A 46 -19.96 -3.92 -9.26
CA ARG A 46 -18.48 -3.91 -9.19
C ARG A 46 -17.92 -3.37 -7.86
N ILE A 47 -18.52 -2.30 -7.34
CA ILE A 47 -18.12 -1.69 -6.06
C ILE A 47 -18.29 -2.65 -4.87
N LEU A 48 -19.31 -3.52 -4.91
CA LEU A 48 -19.62 -4.48 -3.84
C LEU A 48 -18.71 -5.71 -3.89
N ASN A 49 -18.12 -6.01 -5.05
CA ASN A 49 -17.29 -7.20 -5.26
C ASN A 49 -15.94 -7.11 -4.51
N HIS A 50 -15.47 -5.91 -4.14
CA HIS A 50 -14.17 -5.72 -3.48
C HIS A 50 -14.06 -6.43 -2.12
N GLU A 51 -15.14 -6.47 -1.34
CA GLU A 51 -15.14 -7.27 -0.10
C GLU A 51 -15.01 -8.76 -0.38
N ASN A 52 -15.60 -9.25 -1.48
CA ASN A 52 -15.47 -10.64 -1.87
C ASN A 52 -14.06 -10.95 -2.35
N GLU A 53 -13.45 -10.07 -3.15
CA GLU A 53 -12.03 -10.17 -3.54
C GLU A 53 -11.13 -10.25 -2.29
N ALA A 54 -11.42 -9.46 -1.25
CA ALA A 54 -10.64 -9.45 -0.02
C ALA A 54 -10.69 -10.77 0.77
N ARG A 55 -11.68 -11.64 0.53
CA ARG A 55 -11.78 -12.97 1.15
C ARG A 55 -10.92 -14.04 0.46
N HIS A 56 -10.45 -13.77 -0.75
CA HIS A 56 -9.66 -14.72 -1.54
C HIS A 56 -8.17 -14.34 -1.55
N VAL A 57 -7.32 -15.28 -1.94
CA VAL A 57 -5.88 -15.05 -2.10
C VAL A 57 -5.67 -14.03 -3.22
N ASN A 58 -4.73 -13.09 -3.02
CA ASN A 58 -4.38 -12.10 -4.03
C ASN A 58 -3.82 -12.80 -5.28
N ASP A 59 -4.28 -12.41 -6.46
CA ASP A 59 -3.61 -12.74 -7.72
C ASP A 59 -2.73 -11.55 -8.19
N ARG A 60 -1.98 -11.75 -9.28
CA ARG A 60 -1.11 -10.71 -9.85
C ARG A 60 -1.87 -9.48 -10.36
N ARG A 61 -3.19 -9.56 -10.52
CA ARG A 61 -4.06 -8.48 -11.03
C ARG A 61 -4.77 -7.73 -9.90
N SER A 62 -4.69 -8.25 -8.68
CA SER A 62 -5.34 -7.71 -7.50
C SER A 62 -4.56 -6.51 -6.97
N ASN A 63 -5.28 -5.45 -6.60
CA ASN A 63 -4.69 -4.36 -5.84
C ASN A 63 -4.53 -4.81 -4.37
N ALA A 64 -3.37 -5.36 -4.05
CA ALA A 64 -3.06 -5.90 -2.72
C ALA A 64 -3.27 -4.84 -1.62
N TYR A 65 -2.85 -3.58 -1.83
CA TYR A 65 -3.00 -2.52 -0.82
C TYR A 65 -4.46 -2.23 -0.49
N LYS A 66 -5.32 -2.10 -1.52
CA LYS A 66 -6.77 -1.95 -1.35
C LYS A 66 -7.34 -3.12 -0.54
N LEU A 67 -6.99 -4.35 -0.91
CA LEU A 67 -7.50 -5.55 -0.25
C LEU A 67 -7.00 -5.67 1.19
N ASN A 68 -5.76 -5.27 1.47
CA ASN A 68 -5.19 -5.28 2.82
C ASN A 68 -5.89 -4.26 3.72
N VAL A 69 -6.20 -3.07 3.22
CA VAL A 69 -7.03 -2.09 3.95
C VAL A 69 -8.42 -2.66 4.25
N ILE A 70 -9.08 -3.27 3.27
CA ILE A 70 -10.40 -3.91 3.48
C ILE A 70 -10.31 -5.02 4.53
N ARG A 71 -9.35 -5.95 4.41
CA ARG A 71 -9.13 -7.04 5.37
C ARG A 71 -8.87 -6.52 6.78
N SER A 72 -8.02 -5.50 6.92
CA SER A 72 -7.69 -4.87 8.20
C SER A 72 -8.97 -4.33 8.87
N ILE A 73 -9.78 -3.56 8.14
CA ILE A 73 -11.05 -3.00 8.62
C ILE A 73 -12.03 -4.11 9.02
N LEU A 74 -12.27 -5.09 8.15
CA LEU A 74 -13.22 -6.18 8.42
C LEU A 74 -12.76 -7.05 9.60
N SER A 75 -11.45 -7.31 9.74
CA SER A 75 -10.90 -8.07 10.87
C SER A 75 -11.06 -7.36 12.22
N ALA A 76 -11.26 -6.03 12.20
CA ALA A 76 -11.56 -5.24 13.39
C ALA A 76 -13.08 -5.21 13.71
N GLY A 77 -13.91 -5.93 12.95
CA GLY A 77 -15.37 -5.93 13.10
C GLY A 77 -16.04 -4.65 12.59
N LEU A 78 -15.33 -3.83 11.82
CA LEU A 78 -15.84 -2.57 11.27
C LEU A 78 -16.31 -2.72 9.82
N GLY A 79 -17.17 -1.80 9.38
CA GLY A 79 -17.64 -1.72 8.00
C GLY A 79 -16.89 -0.68 7.17
N ILE A 80 -16.87 -0.87 5.85
CA ILE A 80 -16.48 0.19 4.90
C ILE A 80 -17.73 0.94 4.42
N SER A 81 -17.56 2.23 4.15
CA SER A 81 -18.62 3.07 3.58
C SER A 81 -18.45 3.17 2.07
N TYR A 82 -19.57 3.17 1.38
CA TYR A 82 -19.66 3.17 -0.07
C TYR A 82 -20.20 4.50 -0.56
N GLU A 83 -19.43 5.20 -1.38
CA GLU A 83 -19.88 6.42 -2.02
C GLU A 83 -19.98 6.21 -3.53
N ILE A 84 -21.09 6.67 -4.13
CA ILE A 84 -21.17 6.90 -5.57
C ILE A 84 -20.94 8.39 -5.79
N ASP A 85 -19.89 8.73 -6.53
CA ASP A 85 -19.57 10.11 -6.87
C ASP A 85 -20.46 10.60 -8.01
N SER A 86 -20.57 9.82 -9.08
CA SER A 86 -21.26 10.20 -10.31
C SER A 86 -21.70 8.98 -11.13
N CYS A 87 -22.68 9.17 -12.02
CA CYS A 87 -23.12 8.19 -13.01
C CYS A 87 -22.88 8.71 -14.43
N HIS A 88 -22.55 7.80 -15.35
CA HIS A 88 -22.13 8.10 -16.71
C HIS A 88 -22.76 7.13 -17.70
N GLY A 89 -23.16 7.64 -18.87
CA GLY A 89 -23.67 6.82 -19.96
C GLY A 89 -22.57 6.01 -20.67
N THR A 90 -21.31 6.45 -20.60
CA THR A 90 -20.17 5.80 -21.24
C THR A 90 -19.05 5.50 -20.25
N GLU A 91 -18.29 4.44 -20.53
CA GLU A 91 -17.13 4.08 -19.72
C GLU A 91 -16.04 5.16 -19.76
N ALA A 92 -15.85 5.79 -20.93
CA ALA A 92 -14.85 6.84 -21.13
C ALA A 92 -15.10 8.06 -20.24
N SER A 93 -16.36 8.49 -20.10
CA SER A 93 -16.71 9.61 -19.22
C SER A 93 -16.52 9.27 -17.74
N ALA A 94 -16.84 8.04 -17.32
CA ALA A 94 -16.55 7.57 -15.97
C ALA A 94 -15.05 7.49 -15.70
N HIS A 95 -14.27 7.08 -16.70
CA HIS A 95 -12.82 6.99 -16.62
C HIS A 95 -12.15 8.35 -16.47
N GLU A 96 -12.62 9.38 -17.18
CA GLU A 96 -12.13 10.75 -17.01
C GLU A 96 -12.38 11.26 -15.59
N ARG A 97 -13.59 11.05 -15.06
CA ARG A 97 -13.95 11.47 -13.71
C ARG A 97 -13.17 10.71 -12.62
N GLU A 98 -12.96 9.40 -12.79
CA GLU A 98 -12.09 8.60 -11.91
C GLU A 98 -10.67 9.20 -11.84
N THR A 99 -10.09 9.52 -13.00
CA THR A 99 -8.75 10.10 -13.10
C THR A 99 -8.67 11.47 -12.41
N GLN A 100 -9.69 12.32 -12.60
CA GLN A 100 -9.78 13.63 -11.93
C GLN A 100 -9.83 13.47 -10.40
N LEU A 101 -10.64 12.54 -9.89
CA LEU A 101 -10.76 12.29 -8.45
C LEU A 101 -9.47 11.74 -7.84
N ILE A 102 -8.82 10.77 -8.50
CA ILE A 102 -7.56 10.21 -8.02
C ILE A 102 -6.50 11.31 -7.93
N LYS A 103 -6.40 12.16 -8.96
CA LYS A 103 -5.47 13.29 -8.97
C LYS A 103 -5.78 14.32 -7.88
N ALA A 104 -7.05 14.60 -7.63
CA ALA A 104 -7.48 15.59 -6.65
C ALA A 104 -7.26 15.13 -5.20
N ILE A 105 -7.51 13.84 -4.91
CA ILE A 105 -7.37 13.28 -3.56
C ILE A 105 -5.92 12.87 -3.27
N GLY A 106 -5.20 12.37 -4.28
CA GLY A 106 -3.82 11.93 -4.19
C GLY A 106 -3.68 10.46 -3.78
N ARG A 107 -2.72 9.78 -4.40
CA ARG A 107 -2.37 8.39 -4.09
C ARG A 107 -1.42 8.31 -2.92
N LEU A 108 -1.33 7.13 -2.31
CA LEU A 108 -0.40 6.83 -1.23
C LEU A 108 0.99 7.33 -1.59
N HIS A 109 1.62 6.87 -2.68
CA HIS A 109 2.98 7.28 -3.05
C HIS A 109 3.16 8.78 -3.38
N GLU A 110 2.08 9.53 -3.53
CA GLU A 110 2.06 10.98 -3.75
C GLU A 110 1.81 11.76 -2.44
N GLY A 111 1.64 11.07 -1.32
CA GLY A 111 1.33 11.67 -0.01
C GLY A 111 -0.18 11.75 0.29
N GLY A 112 -1.05 11.26 -0.59
CA GLY A 112 -2.49 11.17 -0.37
C GLY A 112 -2.94 9.84 0.26
N PRO A 113 -4.24 9.66 0.53
CA PRO A 113 -4.75 8.49 1.26
C PRO A 113 -5.15 7.31 0.36
N LEU A 114 -5.13 7.45 -0.98
CA LEU A 114 -5.66 6.44 -1.89
C LEU A 114 -4.68 5.29 -2.14
N THR A 115 -5.18 4.07 -2.02
CA THR A 115 -4.49 2.80 -2.37
C THR A 115 -4.45 2.51 -3.87
N ASN A 116 -4.93 3.44 -4.71
CA ASN A 116 -4.90 3.31 -6.17
C ASN A 116 -3.46 3.14 -6.67
N LEU A 117 -3.19 2.07 -7.43
CA LEU A 117 -1.87 1.84 -8.05
C LEU A 117 -1.64 2.80 -9.22
N ALA A 118 -2.60 2.88 -10.14
CA ALA A 118 -2.57 3.78 -11.29
C ALA A 118 -3.24 5.13 -10.96
N PRO A 119 -2.87 6.23 -11.66
CA PRO A 119 -3.53 7.53 -11.52
C PRO A 119 -4.98 7.56 -12.05
N GLY A 120 -5.52 6.42 -12.49
CA GLY A 120 -6.68 6.32 -13.37
C GLY A 120 -6.20 6.05 -14.81
N GLY A 121 -6.92 5.19 -15.54
CA GLY A 121 -6.46 4.64 -16.82
C GLY A 121 -6.40 3.14 -16.72
N GLY A 122 -7.40 2.43 -17.27
CA GLY A 122 -7.46 0.98 -17.22
C GLY A 122 -6.14 0.31 -17.64
N SER A 123 -5.97 -0.96 -17.28
CA SER A 123 -4.83 -1.82 -17.63
C SER A 123 -4.59 -2.03 -19.14
N GLU A 124 -5.22 -1.21 -20.01
CA GLU A 124 -5.16 -1.27 -21.46
C GLU A 124 -4.82 0.11 -22.05
N ARG A 125 -3.67 0.69 -21.68
CA ARG A 125 -2.92 1.56 -22.60
C ARG A 125 -1.43 1.28 -22.44
N GLY A 126 -0.78 0.98 -23.57
CA GLY A 126 0.66 0.89 -23.68
C GLY A 126 1.37 2.17 -23.23
N PRO A 127 2.72 2.17 -23.24
CA PRO A 127 3.53 3.17 -22.56
C PRO A 127 3.20 4.59 -23.02
N ALA A 128 2.86 5.47 -22.06
CA ALA A 128 2.68 6.90 -22.32
C ALA A 128 4.05 7.54 -22.61
N PRO A 129 4.19 8.41 -23.64
CA PRO A 129 5.49 8.95 -24.03
C PRO A 129 5.93 10.16 -23.19
N ALA A 130 7.25 10.19 -22.98
CA ALA A 130 8.17 11.32 -22.77
C ALA A 130 7.87 12.29 -21.60
N SER A 131 8.68 12.32 -20.53
CA SER A 131 10.07 12.85 -20.48
C SER A 131 10.15 14.37 -20.64
N ARG A 132 10.34 15.07 -19.51
CA ARG A 132 11.45 16.01 -19.23
C ARG A 132 11.07 16.93 -18.07
N ALA A 133 11.79 16.80 -16.95
CA ALA A 133 12.65 17.88 -16.43
C ALA A 133 12.94 17.70 -14.93
N LYS A 134 14.24 17.87 -14.63
CA LYS A 134 14.87 18.12 -13.31
C LYS A 134 15.25 16.89 -12.49
N HIS A 135 16.41 16.32 -12.83
CA HIS A 135 17.21 15.45 -11.96
C HIS A 135 18.66 15.98 -11.89
N GLN A 136 18.90 16.86 -10.92
CA GLN A 136 20.18 16.95 -10.20
C GLN A 136 20.01 16.15 -8.89
N ALA A 137 20.98 15.48 -8.27
CA ALA A 137 22.31 15.04 -8.62
C ALA A 137 22.67 13.89 -7.67
N THR A 138 23.22 12.83 -8.25
CA THR A 138 24.17 11.82 -7.73
C THR A 138 24.54 11.88 -6.24
N LEU A 139 23.76 11.18 -5.43
CA LEU A 139 24.10 10.49 -4.15
C LEU A 139 22.88 9.71 -3.61
N SER A 140 21.69 9.97 -4.16
CA SER A 140 20.40 9.34 -3.82
C SER A 140 19.95 8.20 -4.77
N GLY A 141 20.77 7.82 -5.75
CA GLY A 141 20.53 6.62 -6.56
C GLY A 141 19.16 6.57 -7.26
N SER A 142 18.76 7.66 -7.92
CA SER A 142 17.80 7.59 -9.02
C SER A 142 18.59 7.62 -10.32
N PRO A 143 18.91 6.48 -10.94
CA PRO A 143 19.19 6.52 -12.37
C PRO A 143 17.88 6.95 -13.03
N GLY A 144 17.90 7.98 -13.86
CA GLY A 144 16.84 8.19 -14.85
C GLY A 144 16.62 6.95 -15.75
N ASP A 145 17.54 5.98 -15.67
CA ASP A 145 17.62 4.75 -16.44
C ASP A 145 17.02 3.51 -15.75
N ASN A 146 16.33 3.66 -14.60
CA ASN A 146 15.83 2.52 -13.84
C ASN A 146 14.38 2.68 -13.35
N PRO A 147 13.39 2.38 -14.20
CA PRO A 147 11.98 2.57 -13.87
C PRO A 147 11.53 1.71 -12.69
N GLU A 148 12.00 0.46 -12.59
CA GLU A 148 11.64 -0.44 -11.48
C GLU A 148 12.07 0.15 -10.12
N ARG A 149 13.31 0.66 -10.06
CA ARG A 149 13.84 1.27 -8.84
C ARG A 149 13.11 2.56 -8.49
N ALA A 150 12.71 3.37 -9.48
CA ALA A 150 11.95 4.59 -9.25
C ALA A 150 10.59 4.29 -8.60
N VAL A 151 9.87 3.26 -9.06
CA VAL A 151 8.58 2.83 -8.49
C VAL A 151 8.75 2.38 -7.02
N ILE A 152 9.73 1.53 -6.74
CA ILE A 152 10.01 1.08 -5.37
C ILE A 152 10.39 2.26 -4.46
N ASN A 153 11.26 3.16 -4.93
CA ASN A 153 11.68 4.33 -4.16
C ASN A 153 10.49 5.28 -3.88
N ALA A 154 9.58 5.47 -4.83
CA ALA A 154 8.38 6.27 -4.63
C ALA A 154 7.49 5.67 -3.53
N PHE A 155 7.29 4.34 -3.55
CA PHE A 155 6.56 3.64 -2.50
C PHE A 155 7.21 3.82 -1.12
N VAL A 156 8.52 3.55 -1.01
CA VAL A 156 9.30 3.71 0.23
C VAL A 156 9.21 5.15 0.76
N ASN A 157 9.41 6.15 -0.10
CA ASN A 157 9.42 7.57 0.30
C ASN A 157 8.08 8.10 0.81
N ASN A 158 6.97 7.43 0.46
CA ASN A 158 5.66 7.77 1.02
C ASN A 158 5.44 7.17 2.41
N ILE A 159 6.01 6.00 2.71
CA ILE A 159 6.00 5.50 4.09
C ILE A 159 6.74 6.51 4.97
N SER A 160 7.96 6.88 4.58
CA SER A 160 8.70 7.99 5.16
C SER A 160 9.83 8.40 4.20
N ARG A 161 10.20 9.69 4.18
CA ARG A 161 11.24 10.20 3.27
C ARG A 161 12.59 9.57 3.58
N MET A 162 13.15 8.85 2.61
CA MET A 162 14.43 8.16 2.74
C MET A 162 15.48 8.78 1.80
N ASN A 163 16.61 9.13 2.39
CA ASN A 163 17.78 9.61 1.62
C ASN A 163 18.64 8.45 1.10
N SER A 164 18.31 7.21 1.45
CA SER A 164 19.06 6.01 1.09
C SER A 164 18.13 4.92 0.56
N VAL A 165 18.70 4.00 -0.21
CA VAL A 165 17.96 2.84 -0.72
C VAL A 165 17.63 1.90 0.41
N VAL A 166 16.35 1.54 0.52
CA VAL A 166 15.85 0.59 1.53
C VAL A 166 15.53 -0.76 0.88
N ILE A 167 14.98 -0.72 -0.34
CA ILE A 167 14.56 -1.89 -1.11
C ILE A 167 15.14 -1.77 -2.51
N LYS A 168 15.60 -2.88 -3.08
CA LYS A 168 16.10 -2.96 -4.46
C LYS A 168 15.25 -3.93 -5.28
N PRO A 169 15.05 -3.68 -6.60
CA PRO A 169 14.48 -4.68 -7.49
C PRO A 169 15.30 -5.98 -7.43
N SER A 170 14.62 -7.12 -7.27
CA SER A 170 15.25 -8.43 -7.06
C SER A 170 16.18 -8.81 -8.23
N ARG A 171 15.77 -8.50 -9.46
CA ARG A 171 16.54 -8.78 -10.69
C ARG A 171 17.88 -8.04 -10.76
N GLN A 172 18.05 -7.00 -9.96
CA GLN A 172 19.20 -6.10 -9.98
C GLN A 172 20.00 -6.17 -8.67
N PHE A 173 19.69 -7.15 -7.82
CA PHE A 173 20.21 -7.24 -6.48
C PHE A 173 20.52 -8.69 -6.10
N VAL A 174 21.77 -8.94 -5.71
CA VAL A 174 22.17 -10.21 -5.15
C VAL A 174 21.99 -10.15 -3.63
N ALA A 175 20.99 -10.90 -3.15
CA ALA A 175 20.77 -11.08 -1.72
C ALA A 175 21.96 -11.84 -1.11
N ARG A 176 22.49 -11.31 -0.01
CA ARG A 176 23.50 -11.96 0.82
C ARG A 176 22.86 -12.34 2.13
N GLN A 177 23.42 -13.38 2.75
CA GLN A 177 22.96 -13.87 4.05
C GLN A 177 22.99 -12.74 5.08
N THR A 178 21.87 -12.59 5.77
CA THR A 178 21.74 -11.56 6.79
C THR A 178 22.54 -11.96 8.03
N GLN A 179 23.26 -11.00 8.61
CA GLN A 179 24.09 -11.21 9.79
C GLN A 179 23.99 -10.01 10.73
N SER A 180 23.95 -10.27 12.04
CA SER A 180 24.09 -9.23 13.05
C SER A 180 25.54 -8.77 13.15
N TYR A 181 25.77 -7.49 13.41
CA TYR A 181 27.10 -6.96 13.72
C TYR A 181 27.32 -6.96 15.25
N PRO A 182 27.98 -7.98 15.85
CA PRO A 182 28.04 -8.13 17.31
C PRO A 182 28.76 -6.97 18.01
N ASN A 183 29.70 -6.32 17.33
CA ASN A 183 30.48 -5.20 17.87
C ASN A 183 29.83 -3.83 17.60
N LYS A 184 28.63 -3.79 17.01
CA LYS A 184 27.93 -2.55 16.67
C LYS A 184 26.68 -2.45 17.56
N SER A 185 26.70 -1.50 18.49
CA SER A 185 25.50 -1.09 19.20
C SER A 185 24.74 -0.07 18.35
N MET A 186 23.45 -0.31 18.11
CA MET A 186 22.59 0.65 17.43
C MET A 186 21.15 0.52 17.89
N ASN A 187 20.44 1.66 17.92
CA ASN A 187 19.02 1.69 18.20
C ASN A 187 18.20 1.39 16.94
N ALA A 188 16.95 0.99 17.15
CA ALA A 188 15.98 0.91 16.07
C ALA A 188 15.81 2.28 15.39
N SER A 189 15.69 2.28 14.06
CA SER A 189 15.62 3.49 13.25
C SER A 189 14.43 3.45 12.29
N VAL A 190 13.99 4.65 11.87
CA VAL A 190 12.90 4.80 10.90
C VAL A 190 13.22 4.06 9.60
N ARG A 191 14.47 4.01 9.15
CA ARG A 191 14.89 3.29 7.94
C ARG A 191 14.57 1.79 8.01
N GLN A 192 14.86 1.17 9.15
CA GLN A 192 14.56 -0.25 9.38
C GLN A 192 13.04 -0.46 9.45
N ALA A 193 12.34 0.39 10.20
CA ALA A 193 10.89 0.34 10.34
C ALA A 193 10.16 0.52 9.00
N VAL A 194 10.68 1.36 8.10
CA VAL A 194 10.15 1.54 6.74
C VAL A 194 10.29 0.26 5.92
N ALA A 195 11.43 -0.42 6.01
CA ALA A 195 11.66 -1.68 5.31
C ALA A 195 10.68 -2.78 5.75
N ILE A 196 10.53 -2.92 7.07
CA ILE A 196 9.58 -3.86 7.69
C ILE A 196 8.15 -3.51 7.27
N SER A 197 7.76 -2.25 7.37
CA SER A 197 6.41 -1.78 7.01
C SER A 197 6.10 -1.96 5.53
N ALA A 198 7.08 -1.71 4.66
CA ALA A 198 6.96 -1.93 3.22
C ALA A 198 6.71 -3.41 2.91
N SER A 199 7.51 -4.31 3.51
CA SER A 199 7.30 -5.75 3.35
C SER A 199 5.94 -6.19 3.91
N ALA A 200 5.61 -5.79 5.13
CA ALA A 200 4.33 -6.09 5.77
C ALA A 200 3.15 -5.65 4.88
N ALA A 201 3.20 -4.43 4.34
CA ALA A 201 2.15 -3.89 3.49
C ALA A 201 2.01 -4.65 2.17
N SER A 202 3.12 -5.02 1.54
CA SER A 202 3.09 -5.80 0.29
C SER A 202 2.60 -7.24 0.48
N ASN A 203 2.84 -7.82 1.67
CA ASN A 203 2.46 -9.20 2.00
C ASN A 203 1.15 -9.31 2.80
N GLY A 204 0.51 -8.19 3.15
CA GLY A 204 -0.75 -8.18 3.90
C GLY A 204 -0.64 -8.63 5.35
N ILE A 205 0.48 -8.29 6.01
CA ILE A 205 0.79 -8.71 7.37
C ILE A 205 0.50 -7.57 8.35
N LEU A 206 -0.22 -7.88 9.43
CA LEU A 206 -0.54 -6.92 10.49
C LEU A 206 0.58 -6.88 11.54
N LEU A 207 0.96 -5.68 11.98
CA LEU A 207 2.00 -5.42 12.98
C LEU A 207 1.43 -5.29 14.41
N GLY A 208 0.22 -5.81 14.69
CA GLY A 208 -0.43 -5.68 16.00
C GLY A 208 -0.19 -6.85 16.97
N ALA A 209 0.67 -7.80 16.60
CA ALA A 209 0.99 -9.00 17.36
C ALA A 209 2.32 -9.58 16.84
N ASP A 210 2.72 -10.72 17.39
CA ASP A 210 3.83 -11.51 16.87
C ASP A 210 3.61 -11.83 15.38
N CYS A 211 4.60 -11.53 14.55
CA CYS A 211 4.48 -11.67 13.10
C CYS A 211 5.81 -12.03 12.43
N ILE A 212 5.70 -12.60 11.24
CA ILE A 212 6.85 -12.97 10.40
C ILE A 212 6.81 -12.09 9.15
N ILE A 213 7.86 -11.31 8.93
CA ILE A 213 7.96 -10.37 7.83
C ILE A 213 8.99 -10.89 6.83
N PRO A 214 8.59 -11.30 5.62
CA PRO A 214 9.55 -11.79 4.64
C PRO A 214 10.44 -10.66 4.15
N ARG A 215 11.62 -11.02 3.65
CA ARG A 215 12.53 -10.05 3.02
C ARG A 215 12.00 -9.53 1.67
N LYS A 216 11.12 -10.30 1.03
CA LYS A 216 10.49 -9.98 -0.25
C LYS A 216 9.46 -8.88 -0.11
N VAL A 217 9.47 -7.96 -1.06
CA VAL A 217 8.50 -6.88 -1.20
C VAL A 217 8.03 -6.84 -2.64
N VAL A 218 6.72 -6.77 -2.86
CA VAL A 218 6.15 -6.61 -4.21
C VAL A 218 5.45 -5.26 -4.30
N VAL A 219 5.90 -4.41 -5.23
CA VAL A 219 5.34 -3.07 -5.46
C VAL A 219 4.93 -2.97 -6.91
N GLU A 220 3.64 -2.78 -7.18
CA GLU A 220 3.10 -2.64 -8.56
C GLU A 220 3.54 -3.78 -9.51
N GLY A 221 3.66 -5.01 -8.98
CA GLY A 221 4.09 -6.19 -9.74
C GLY A 221 5.60 -6.31 -9.94
N ILE A 222 6.39 -5.38 -9.39
CA ILE A 222 7.85 -5.43 -9.37
C ILE A 222 8.29 -6.16 -8.10
N ASP A 223 9.04 -7.24 -8.30
CA ASP A 223 9.67 -7.98 -7.20
C ASP A 223 10.88 -7.20 -6.66
N GLY A 224 10.88 -6.99 -5.35
CA GLY A 224 11.93 -6.30 -4.61
C GLY A 224 12.36 -7.07 -3.37
N LEU A 225 13.52 -6.70 -2.84
CA LEU A 225 14.09 -7.26 -1.62
C LEU A 225 14.57 -6.15 -0.71
N ILE A 226 14.37 -6.33 0.60
CA ILE A 226 15.02 -5.48 1.61
C ILE A 226 16.53 -5.60 1.42
N GLU A 227 17.19 -4.44 1.33
CA GLU A 227 18.61 -4.32 1.02
C GLU A 227 19.48 -5.00 2.11
N ASN A 228 20.68 -5.49 1.75
CA ASN A 228 21.55 -6.28 2.63
C ASN A 228 21.89 -5.52 3.91
N GLY A 229 22.35 -4.28 3.79
CA GLY A 229 22.68 -3.44 4.93
C GLY A 229 21.49 -3.18 5.84
N VAL A 230 20.30 -2.91 5.26
CA VAL A 230 19.06 -2.77 6.05
C VAL A 230 18.73 -4.05 6.81
N SER A 231 18.86 -5.21 6.16
CA SER A 231 18.57 -6.51 6.75
C SER A 231 19.47 -6.80 7.94
N CYS A 232 20.78 -6.57 7.79
CA CYS A 232 21.74 -6.69 8.88
C CYS A 232 21.46 -5.67 10.00
N ASP A 233 21.12 -4.43 9.66
CA ASP A 233 20.79 -3.38 10.62
C ASP A 233 19.53 -3.75 11.44
N ILE A 234 18.48 -4.35 10.83
CA ILE A 234 17.27 -4.81 11.53
C ILE A 234 17.61 -5.81 12.64
N VAL A 235 18.45 -6.79 12.34
CA VAL A 235 18.86 -7.81 13.31
C VAL A 235 19.81 -7.21 14.35
N THR A 236 20.74 -6.36 13.92
CA THR A 236 21.73 -5.71 14.80
C THR A 236 21.08 -4.78 15.82
N SER A 237 20.04 -4.03 15.43
CA SER A 237 19.30 -3.17 16.37
C SER A 237 18.34 -3.93 17.28
N GLY A 238 18.15 -5.24 17.05
CA GLY A 238 17.15 -6.03 17.74
C GLY A 238 15.71 -5.65 17.37
N LEU A 239 15.48 -4.96 16.24
CA LEU A 239 14.12 -4.64 15.77
C LEU A 239 13.40 -5.87 15.21
N GLY A 240 14.12 -6.94 14.88
CA GLY A 240 13.57 -8.24 14.52
C GLY A 240 14.63 -9.34 14.59
N SER A 241 14.21 -10.59 14.72
CA SER A 241 15.09 -11.75 14.73
C SER A 241 15.07 -12.44 13.37
N LEU A 242 16.24 -12.81 12.85
CA LEU A 242 16.34 -13.49 11.56
C LEU A 242 15.78 -14.90 11.63
N ILE A 243 14.90 -15.23 10.69
CA ILE A 243 14.56 -16.59 10.29
C ILE A 243 15.37 -16.88 9.03
N ALA A 244 16.40 -17.70 9.18
CA ALA A 244 17.28 -18.07 8.09
C ALA A 244 16.56 -18.96 7.06
N ALA A 245 17.00 -18.87 5.81
CA ALA A 245 16.55 -19.73 4.72
C ALA A 245 17.78 -20.18 3.91
N GLU A 246 17.62 -21.25 3.12
CA GLU A 246 18.67 -21.74 2.22
C GLU A 246 19.09 -20.65 1.21
N HIS A 247 18.11 -19.94 0.66
CA HIS A 247 18.36 -18.78 -0.20
C HIS A 247 18.16 -17.48 0.58
N PRO A 248 19.14 -16.55 0.57
CA PRO A 248 19.03 -15.28 1.30
C PRO A 248 17.82 -14.41 0.90
N SER A 249 17.26 -14.61 -0.29
CA SER A 249 16.04 -13.94 -0.74
C SER A 249 14.77 -14.41 -0.03
N ASP A 250 14.80 -15.59 0.57
CA ASP A 250 13.68 -16.24 1.26
C ASP A 250 13.74 -16.07 2.78
N GLU A 251 14.79 -15.38 3.28
CA GLU A 251 14.88 -14.99 4.68
C GLU A 251 13.65 -14.19 5.13
N SER A 252 13.33 -14.30 6.41
CA SER A 252 12.25 -13.54 7.05
C SER A 252 12.71 -13.00 8.40
N PHE A 253 11.95 -12.06 8.94
CA PHE A 253 12.18 -11.48 10.26
C PHE A 253 11.01 -11.81 11.17
N HIS A 254 11.28 -12.49 12.28
CA HIS A 254 10.32 -12.62 13.36
C HIS A 254 10.32 -11.34 14.20
N LEU A 255 9.14 -10.76 14.39
CA LEU A 255 8.92 -9.64 15.29
C LEU A 255 8.00 -10.10 16.41
N SER A 256 8.44 -9.95 17.65
CA SER A 256 7.56 -9.99 18.81
C SER A 256 6.60 -8.79 18.80
N SER A 257 5.51 -8.88 19.56
CA SER A 257 4.52 -7.81 19.70
C SER A 257 5.17 -6.48 20.11
N ARG A 258 6.15 -6.51 21.03
CA ARG A 258 6.91 -5.31 21.44
C ARG A 258 7.74 -4.71 20.30
N GLN A 259 8.36 -5.53 19.46
CA GLN A 259 9.12 -5.06 18.30
C GLN A 259 8.19 -4.51 17.21
N ALA A 260 7.03 -5.14 17.01
CA ALA A 260 6.00 -4.66 16.10
C ALA A 260 5.44 -3.30 16.53
N ASP A 261 5.18 -3.11 17.83
CA ASP A 261 4.83 -1.79 18.40
C ASP A 261 5.92 -0.74 18.18
N ALA A 262 7.20 -1.11 18.35
CA ALA A 262 8.31 -0.19 18.08
C ALA A 262 8.36 0.25 16.60
N VAL A 263 8.05 -0.65 15.66
CA VAL A 263 7.92 -0.30 14.24
C VAL A 263 6.74 0.66 14.03
N ILE A 264 5.59 0.39 14.65
CA ILE A 264 4.41 1.25 14.58
C ILE A 264 4.72 2.65 15.12
N ASP A 265 5.43 2.76 16.23
CA ASP A 265 5.76 4.05 16.83
C ASP A 265 6.74 4.85 15.98
N LEU A 266 7.72 4.19 15.36
CA LEU A 266 8.68 4.83 14.44
C LEU A 266 8.04 5.35 13.14
N ILE A 267 6.97 4.69 12.66
CA ILE A 267 6.26 5.06 11.43
C ILE A 267 5.06 5.98 11.69
N GLY A 268 4.46 5.87 12.87
CA GLY A 268 3.22 6.51 13.25
C GLY A 268 2.00 5.63 12.96
N ARG A 269 1.15 5.45 13.98
CA ARG A 269 -0.06 4.59 13.92
C ARG A 269 -0.95 4.90 12.72
N GLN A 270 -1.15 6.18 12.42
CA GLN A 270 -2.03 6.56 11.31
C GLN A 270 -1.51 6.06 9.95
N LYS A 271 -0.20 6.18 9.71
CA LYS A 271 0.42 5.69 8.48
C LYS A 271 0.33 4.16 8.40
N CYS A 272 0.50 3.44 9.50
CA CYS A 272 0.32 1.99 9.55
C CYS A 272 -1.13 1.56 9.23
N ILE A 273 -2.13 2.30 9.72
CA ILE A 273 -3.54 2.08 9.35
C ILE A 273 -3.77 2.36 7.86
N ASP A 274 -3.14 3.42 7.35
CA ASP A 274 -3.29 3.83 5.95
C ASP A 274 -2.70 2.78 4.98
N LEU A 275 -1.56 2.18 5.37
CA LEU A 275 -0.89 1.07 4.69
C LEU A 275 -1.63 -0.27 4.83
N GLY A 276 -2.63 -0.38 5.72
CA GLY A 276 -3.35 -1.61 5.99
C GLY A 276 -2.56 -2.64 6.81
N ILE A 277 -1.50 -2.22 7.50
CA ILE A 277 -0.66 -3.07 8.36
C ILE A 277 -0.98 -2.92 9.85
N LEU A 278 -1.94 -2.05 10.20
CA LEU A 278 -2.49 -1.91 11.55
C LEU A 278 -4.01 -1.82 11.47
N ARG A 279 -4.68 -2.40 12.46
CA ARG A 279 -6.14 -2.29 12.57
C ARG A 279 -6.53 -0.88 12.99
N PRO A 280 -7.55 -0.27 12.36
CA PRO A 280 -8.14 0.95 12.88
C PRO A 280 -8.76 0.69 14.27
N PRO A 281 -8.78 1.69 15.16
CA PRO A 281 -9.45 1.57 16.45
C PRO A 281 -10.96 1.36 16.26
N ALA A 282 -11.57 0.56 17.15
CA ALA A 282 -13.01 0.25 17.09
C ALA A 282 -13.92 1.50 17.22
N GLU A 283 -13.42 2.58 17.83
CA GLU A 283 -14.16 3.84 18.03
C GLU A 283 -14.29 4.69 16.75
N ALA A 284 -13.62 4.31 15.66
CA ALA A 284 -13.67 5.05 14.38
C ALA A 284 -15.04 5.03 13.68
N ALA A 285 -16.05 4.35 14.24
CA ALA A 285 -17.40 4.23 13.67
C ALA A 285 -18.36 5.38 14.01
N ARG A 286 -17.90 6.45 14.69
CA ARG A 286 -18.75 7.58 15.09
C ARG A 286 -18.21 8.90 14.55
N GLN A 287 -18.72 9.29 13.38
CA GLN A 287 -18.95 10.69 12.98
C GLN A 287 -19.88 10.72 11.76
#